data_AF-A0A812TVN9-F1
#
_entry.id   AF-A0A812TVN9-F1
#
_cell.length_a   1.000
_cell.length_b   1.000
_cell.length_c   1.000
_cell.angle_alpha   90.00
_cell.angle_beta   90.00
_cell.angle_gamma   90.00
#
_symmetry.space_group_name_H-M   'P 1'
#
loop_
_entity.id
_entity.type
_entity.pdbx_description
1 polymer ?
#
loop_
_entity_poly.entity_id
_entity_poly.type
_entity_poly.pdbx_seq_one_letter_code
_entity_poly.pdbx_strand_id
1 'polypeptide(L)' 'SLDGKFYAVHALTGLLVWDFDAGSPIKSSPIISDGNIYFGSDNGTFFALSETDGSFVFRFETGAAI' A
#
# COMPACT_ATOMS: atom_id res chain seq x y z
N SER A 1 -5.49 1.11 -6.09
CA SER A 1 -5.88 0.19 -7.17
C SER A 1 -7.20 -0.51 -6.86
N LEU A 2 -8.06 -0.74 -7.85
CA LEU A 2 -9.34 -1.46 -7.65
C LEU A 2 -9.18 -2.98 -7.59
N ASP A 3 -8.01 -3.51 -7.95
CA ASP A 3 -7.68 -4.95 -7.86
C ASP A 3 -7.19 -5.38 -6.46
N GLY A 4 -7.10 -4.43 -5.52
CA GLY A 4 -6.64 -4.69 -4.16
C GLY A 4 -5.12 -4.81 -4.00
N LYS A 5 -4.34 -4.49 -5.03
CA LYS A 5 -2.87 -4.52 -4.98
C LYS A 5 -2.25 -3.14 -4.90
N PHE A 6 -1.16 -3.05 -4.13
CA PHE A 6 -0.21 -1.95 -4.16
C PHE A 6 0.99 -2.34 -5.02
N TYR A 7 1.45 -1.45 -5.88
CA TYR A 7 2.54 -1.72 -6.81
C TYR A 7 3.65 -0.69 -6.65
N ALA A 8 4.89 -1.17 -6.58
CA ALA A 8 6.06 -0.33 -6.80
C ALA A 8 6.65 -0.62 -8.16
N VAL A 9 6.87 0.43 -8.94
CA VAL A 9 7.46 0.34 -10.28
C VAL A 9 8.71 1.20 -10.36
N HIS A 10 9.65 0.76 -11.18
CA HIS A 10 10.84 1.52 -11.46
C HIS A 10 10.47 2.77 -12.27
N ALA A 11 10.79 3.96 -11.74
CA ALA A 11 10.30 5.24 -12.25
C ALA A 11 10.63 5.53 -13.72
N LEU A 12 11.77 5.02 -14.22
CA LEU A 12 12.19 5.27 -15.61
C LEU A 12 11.70 4.22 -16.60
N THR A 13 11.47 2.98 -16.15
CA THR A 13 11.19 1.85 -17.04
C THR A 13 9.77 1.32 -16.91
N GLY A 14 9.05 1.69 -15.84
CA GLY A 14 7.73 1.16 -15.52
C GLY A 14 7.74 -0.32 -15.12
N LEU A 15 8.91 -0.94 -14.99
CA LEU A 15 9.02 -2.35 -14.60
C LEU A 15 8.58 -2.52 -13.15
N LEU A 16 7.79 -3.55 -12.90
CA LEU A 16 7.40 -3.97 -11.56
C LEU A 16 8.64 -4.31 -10.74
N VAL A 17 8.76 -3.70 -9.55
CA VAL A 17 9.80 -4.02 -8.57
C VAL A 17 9.24 -5.01 -7.55
N TRP A 18 8.09 -4.69 -6.97
CA TRP A 18 7.36 -5.54 -6.03
C TRP A 18 5.87 -5.16 -6.01
N ASP A 19 5.03 -6.07 -5.53
CA ASP A 19 3.62 -5.83 -5.23
C ASP A 19 3.23 -6.34 -3.84
N PHE A 20 2.16 -5.77 -3.31
CA PHE A 20 1.56 -6.16 -2.03
C PHE A 20 0.05 -6.33 -2.18
N ASP A 21 -0.49 -7.45 -1.71
CA ASP A 21 -1.92 -7.71 -1.70
C ASP A 21 -2.56 -7.16 -0.42
N ALA A 22 -3.35 -6.09 -0.56
CA ALA A 22 -4.10 -5.48 0.53
C ALA A 22 -5.47 -6.17 0.76
N GLY A 23 -5.88 -7.08 -0.13
CA GLY A 23 -7.13 -7.83 -0.02
C GLY A 23 -8.42 -7.03 -0.24
N SER A 24 -8.31 -5.73 -0.51
CA SER A 24 -9.44 -4.81 -0.71
C SER A 24 -9.01 -3.62 -1.56
N PRO A 25 -9.89 -3.02 -2.39
CA PRO A 25 -9.57 -1.86 -3.20
C PRO A 25 -8.87 -0.75 -2.40
N ILE A 26 -7.79 -0.21 -2.97
CA ILE A 26 -7.05 0.91 -2.43
C ILE A 26 -7.48 2.16 -3.20
N LYS A 27 -8.33 2.99 -2.61
CA LYS A 27 -8.76 4.27 -3.22
C LYS A 27 -8.02 5.49 -2.67
N SER A 28 -7.33 5.32 -1.54
CA SER A 28 -6.49 6.35 -0.96
C SER A 28 -5.24 6.63 -1.79
N SER A 29 -4.66 7.81 -1.61
CA SER A 29 -3.31 8.12 -2.10
C SER A 29 -2.27 7.70 -1.06
N PRO A 30 -1.17 7.03 -1.44
CA PRO A 30 -0.12 6.69 -0.49
C PRO A 30 0.70 7.90 -0.07
N ILE A 31 1.26 7.84 1.14
CA ILE A 31 2.27 8.77 1.63
C ILE A 31 3.52 8.01 2.06
N ILE A 32 4.69 8.59 1.82
CA ILE A 32 5.98 8.05 2.28
C ILE A 32 6.49 8.94 3.41
N SER A 33 6.79 8.33 4.56
CA SER A 33 7.44 9.00 5.70
C SER A 33 8.27 8.00 6.48
N ASP A 34 9.45 8.43 6.94
CA ASP A 34 10.32 7.64 7.82
C ASP A 34 10.64 6.22 7.29
N GLY A 35 10.85 6.11 5.97
CA GLY A 35 11.16 4.84 5.30
C GLY A 35 9.97 3.88 5.14
N ASN A 36 8.75 4.34 5.40
CA ASN A 36 7.53 3.56 5.28
C ASN A 36 6.54 4.21 4.31
N ILE A 37 5.76 3.36 3.64
CA ILE A 37 4.64 3.72 2.78
C ILE A 37 3.36 3.47 3.56
N TYR A 38 2.49 4.47 3.64
CA TYR A 38 1.21 4.40 4.33
C TYR A 38 0.05 4.58 3.37
N PHE A 39 -0.99 3.74 3.50
CA PHE A 39 -2.20 3.83 2.70
C PHE A 39 -3.39 3.13 3.39
N GLY A 40 -4.60 3.52 3.01
CA GLY A 40 -5.85 2.88 3.44
C GLY A 40 -6.54 2.10 2.31
N SER A 41 -7.26 1.05 2.66
CA SER A 41 -8.15 0.30 1.77
C SER A 41 -9.63 0.44 2.15
N ASP A 42 -10.50 0.16 1.19
CA ASP A 42 -11.95 0.31 1.26
C ASP A 42 -12.62 -0.52 2.37
N ASN A 43 -11.97 -1.59 2.83
CA ASN A 43 -12.45 -2.40 3.95
C ASN A 43 -12.15 -1.78 5.34
N GLY A 44 -11.48 -0.63 5.40
CA GLY A 44 -11.11 0.03 6.64
C GLY A 44 -9.79 -0.45 7.24
N THR A 45 -8.93 -1.07 6.43
CA THR A 45 -7.58 -1.42 6.87
C THR A 45 -6.59 -0.33 6.44
N PHE A 46 -5.83 0.19 7.40
CA PHE A 46 -4.69 1.06 7.16
C PHE A 46 -3.41 0.24 7.21
N PHE A 47 -2.55 0.37 6.20
CA PHE A 47 -1.31 -0.38 6.07
C PHE A 47 -0.09 0.53 6.19
N ALA A 48 0.99 -0.04 6.71
CA ALA A 48 2.35 0.47 6.57
C ALA A 48 3.23 -0.63 5.97
N LEU A 49 3.94 -0.30 4.90
CA LEU A 49 4.93 -1.16 4.25
C LEU A 49 6.30 -0.49 4.28
N SER A 50 7.37 -1.29 4.24
CA SER A 50 8.71 -0.76 4.04
C SER A 50 8.83 -0.18 2.63
N GLU A 51 9.40 1.02 2.53
CA GLU A 51 9.70 1.64 1.23
C GLU A 51 10.72 0.84 0.41
N THR A 52 11.62 0.11 1.09
CA THR A 52 12.75 -0.55 0.44
C THR A 52 12.34 -1.77 -0.37
N ASP A 53 11.40 -2.57 0.13
CA ASP A 53 11.08 -3.89 -0.41
C ASP A 53 9.58 -4.22 -0.38
N GLY A 54 8.73 -3.30 0.08
CA GLY A 54 7.30 -3.53 0.20
C GLY A 54 6.91 -4.51 1.30
N SER A 55 7.85 -4.88 2.18
CA SER A 55 7.57 -5.78 3.30
C SER A 55 6.56 -5.17 4.27
N PHE A 56 5.68 -6.00 4.80
CA PHE A 56 4.69 -5.59 5.79
C PHE A 56 5.35 -5.09 7.07
N VAL A 57 4.98 -3.89 7.51
CA VAL A 57 5.42 -3.31 8.78
C VAL A 57 4.30 -3.44 9.81
N PHE A 58 3.14 -2.86 9.54
CA PHE A 58 1.94 -3.04 10.38
C PHE A 58 0.64 -2.80 9.61
N ARG A 59 -0.48 -3.18 10.24
CA ARG A 59 -1.82 -2.71 9.85
C ARG A 59 -2.65 -2.32 11.06
N PHE A 60 -3.63 -1.47 10.81
CA PHE A 60 -4.62 -1.04 11.79
C PHE A 60 -6.02 -1.10 11.17
N GLU A 61 -6.99 -1.65 11.90
CA GLU A 61 -8.39 -1.69 11.47
C GLU A 61 -9.13 -0.48 12.06
N THR A 62 -9.62 0.42 11.21
CA THR A 62 -10.39 1.59 11.63
C THR A 62 -11.86 1.29 11.92
N GLY A 63 -12.35 0.11 11.50
CA GLY A 63 -13.74 -0.31 11.67
C GLY A 63 -14.73 0.25 10.63
N ALA A 64 -14.25 1.10 9.72
CA ALA A 64 -14.99 1.62 8.56
C ALA A 64 -14.01 2.02 7.45
N ALA A 65 -14.49 2.09 6.21
CA ALA A 65 -13.67 2.40 5.03
C ALA A 65 -12.79 3.65 5.19
N ILE A 66 -11.57 3.60 4.62
CA ILE A 66 -10.60 4.70 4.56
C ILE A 66 -10.38 5.11 3.11
#